data_AF-A0A1D9GJJ8-F1
#
_entry.id   AF-A0A1D9GJJ8-F1
#
_cell.length_a   1.000
_cell.length_b   1.000
_cell.length_c   1.000
_cell.angle_alpha   90.00
_cell.angle_beta   90.00
_cell.angle_gamma   90.00
#
_symmetry.space_group_name_H-M   'P 1'
#
loop_
_entity.id
_entity.type
_entity.pdbx_description
1 polymer ?
#
loop_
_entity_poly.entity_id
_entity_poly.type
_entity_poly.pdbx_seq_one_letter_code
_entity_poly.pdbx_strand_id
1 'polypeptide(L)'
;MNTDEEVFKRRRSAPRGRQLEPAIMSELRDLIGDERIDSSLRHRDSLIEHLHALQDAYGYLSMLRLRALASFMNLPMAAIYETATFYAHFDVIHDEQTPPPEITMRVCDSLSCQLAGAGALHEALADGHDPSHVRVVHAPCMGRCDTAPVVAVGQHHVCNATAQTVGAAIEQKQVQPDEIHWQQLADYRSVGGYQLLKDCRDGRVTVESLAEELQQAGLRGLGGAGFPTYRKWQAVLAEPGPRYAVINADEGEPGTFKDRYYLEREPHVFLEGALVSAWAVEAKALYVYLRDEYPGLHRVLKEAIAELESAGIIEPDFVILRRGAGAYICGEESALIESLEGKPGKPRHRPPFVAQKGLFNQPTLVNNVETVYWIPRIHAQGADWFASQGRHGRKGLRSFSVSGRITRPGVHVAPAGITLNELIEEYCGGMAEGHRLLAYLPGGASGGILPASKADIPLDFDTLQEYGCFIGSAAVIVLSDHDDLQAAAANLLGFFADESCGQCTPCRVGTEKMLTLLERDTWDEETLQQLARVMADASICGLGQAAPNPVLSLLRDFRSELASHNLIAKG
;
A
#
# COMPACT_ATOMS: atom_id res chain seq x y z
N MET A 1 59.92 4.00 57.49
CA MET A 1 58.84 3.03 57.78
C MET A 1 57.54 3.81 57.87
N ASN A 2 56.52 3.30 57.18
CA ASN A 2 55.22 3.91 56.83
C ASN A 2 55.25 5.05 55.81
N THR A 3 54.72 4.75 54.62
CA THR A 3 53.47 5.34 54.14
C THR A 3 52.95 4.50 52.98
N ASP A 4 51.88 3.76 53.25
CA ASP A 4 51.06 3.10 52.24
C ASP A 4 50.34 4.17 51.41
N GLU A 5 50.74 4.36 50.16
CA GLU A 5 49.92 5.01 49.14
C GLU A 5 49.36 3.91 48.23
N GLU A 6 48.15 3.43 48.58
CA GLU A 6 47.32 2.65 47.68
C GLU A 6 46.96 3.50 46.44
N VAL A 7 47.66 3.24 45.34
CA VAL A 7 47.25 3.70 44.02
C VAL A 7 46.06 2.85 43.57
N PHE A 8 44.84 3.30 43.89
CA PHE A 8 43.61 2.85 43.22
C PHE A 8 43.65 3.28 41.75
N LYS A 9 44.32 2.49 40.89
CA LYS A 9 44.16 2.58 39.43
C LYS A 9 42.72 2.18 39.10
N ARG A 10 41.82 3.16 38.97
CA ARG A 10 40.54 3.01 38.26
C ARG A 10 40.83 2.45 36.86
N ARG A 11 40.68 1.14 36.68
CA ARG A 11 40.47 0.56 35.34
C ARG A 11 39.18 1.18 34.81
N ARG A 12 39.28 2.20 33.96
CA ARG A 12 38.20 2.57 33.05
C ARG A 12 37.96 1.34 32.18
N SER A 13 36.94 0.56 32.50
CA SER A 13 36.44 -0.44 31.56
C SER A 13 36.04 0.32 30.30
N ALA A 14 36.81 0.16 29.22
CA ALA A 14 36.33 0.58 27.92
C ALA A 14 34.95 -0.08 27.71
N PRO A 15 33.93 0.66 27.24
CA PRO A 15 32.62 0.06 26.98
C PRO A 15 32.81 -1.15 26.05
N ARG A 16 32.28 -2.31 26.46
CA ARG A 16 32.27 -3.51 25.62
C ARG A 16 31.24 -3.28 24.51
N GLY A 17 31.73 -3.04 23.29
CA GLY A 17 30.91 -2.80 22.11
C GLY A 17 31.75 -2.12 21.02
N ARG A 18 31.34 -2.21 19.76
CA ARG A 18 31.97 -1.45 18.68
C ARG A 18 31.73 0.04 18.92
N GLN A 19 32.79 0.85 18.95
CA GLN A 19 32.71 2.26 19.29
C GLN A 19 31.96 3.07 18.21
N LEU A 20 31.23 4.10 18.65
CA LEU A 20 30.62 5.09 17.78
C LEU A 20 31.69 6.08 17.33
N GLU A 21 31.79 6.27 16.02
CA GLU A 21 32.70 7.24 15.44
C GLU A 21 32.08 8.65 15.51
N PRO A 22 32.75 9.64 16.14
CA PRO A 22 32.20 11.00 16.25
C PRO A 22 31.89 11.66 14.90
N ALA A 23 32.63 11.30 13.85
CA ALA A 23 32.41 11.81 12.49
C ALA A 23 31.03 11.39 11.95
N ILE A 24 30.67 10.11 12.06
CA ILE A 24 29.38 9.59 11.58
C ILE A 24 28.20 10.20 12.32
N MET A 25 28.35 10.46 13.63
CA MET A 25 27.32 11.19 14.38
C MET A 25 27.17 12.64 13.94
N SER A 26 28.25 13.29 13.49
CA SER A 26 28.18 14.63 12.91
C SER A 26 27.47 14.58 11.56
N GLU A 27 27.86 13.67 10.66
CA GLU A 27 27.22 13.47 9.36
C GLU A 27 25.71 13.21 9.50
N LEU A 28 25.32 12.37 10.47
CA LEU A 28 23.92 12.10 10.75
C LEU A 28 23.18 13.38 11.16
N ARG A 29 23.75 14.20 12.07
CA ARG A 29 23.13 15.46 12.49
C ARG A 29 23.03 16.50 11.38
N ASP A 30 24.01 16.54 10.49
CA ASP A 30 23.98 17.43 9.34
C ASP A 30 22.89 17.00 8.34
N LEU A 31 22.59 15.70 8.25
CA LEU A 31 21.59 15.14 7.36
C LEU A 31 20.15 15.24 7.88
N ILE A 32 19.91 14.83 9.13
CA ILE A 32 18.54 14.71 9.71
C ILE A 32 18.23 15.73 10.81
N GLY A 33 19.16 16.65 11.08
CA GLY A 33 19.03 17.66 12.13
C GLY A 33 19.68 17.25 13.45
N ASP A 34 19.81 18.24 14.35
CA ASP A 34 20.48 18.07 15.62
C ASP A 34 19.47 17.84 16.75
N GLU A 35 19.47 16.62 17.29
CA GLU A 35 18.54 16.20 18.33
C GLU A 35 18.77 16.89 19.68
N ARG A 36 19.88 17.62 19.81
CA ARG A 36 20.19 18.47 20.97
C ARG A 36 19.46 19.81 20.90
N ILE A 37 19.04 20.22 19.70
CA ILE A 37 18.28 21.44 19.43
C ILE A 37 16.79 21.11 19.38
N ASP A 38 16.42 20.08 18.62
CA ASP A 38 15.04 19.59 18.53
C ASP A 38 14.94 18.16 19.06
N SER A 39 14.37 18.01 20.26
CA SER A 39 14.20 16.70 20.90
C SER A 39 13.17 15.81 20.21
N SER A 40 12.29 16.37 19.36
CA SER A 40 11.29 15.59 18.62
C SER A 40 11.92 14.62 17.61
N LEU A 41 13.14 14.91 17.15
CA LEU A 41 13.94 14.03 16.31
C LEU A 41 14.31 12.71 17.00
N ARG A 42 14.14 12.58 18.32
CA ARG A 42 14.32 11.31 19.03
C ARG A 42 13.04 10.49 19.12
N HIS A 43 11.90 11.03 18.72
CA HIS A 43 10.65 10.29 18.80
C HIS A 43 10.70 9.07 17.88
N ARG A 44 10.12 7.96 18.37
CA ARG A 44 10.23 6.68 17.70
C ARG A 44 9.59 6.69 16.30
N ASP A 45 8.49 7.42 16.14
CA ASP A 45 7.75 7.56 14.88
C ASP A 45 8.55 8.24 13.76
N SER A 46 9.66 8.93 14.08
CA SER A 46 10.57 9.48 13.08
C SER A 46 11.58 8.46 12.56
N LEU A 47 11.62 7.22 13.09
CA LEU A 47 12.63 6.22 12.72
C LEU A 47 12.62 5.93 11.22
N ILE A 48 11.46 5.66 10.63
CA ILE A 48 11.37 5.32 9.21
C ILE A 48 11.79 6.51 8.32
N GLU A 49 11.42 7.73 8.69
CA GLU A 49 11.89 8.94 7.98
C GLU A 49 13.41 9.11 8.04
N HIS A 50 14.05 8.82 9.19
CA HIS A 50 15.50 8.85 9.29
C HIS A 50 16.16 7.73 8.45
N LEU A 51 15.54 6.55 8.37
CA LEU A 51 16.01 5.48 7.52
C LEU A 51 15.91 5.88 6.04
N HIS A 52 14.82 6.54 5.62
CA HIS A 52 14.72 7.12 4.27
C HIS A 52 15.80 8.16 4.01
N ALA A 53 16.02 9.10 4.92
CA ALA A 53 17.06 10.12 4.75
C ALA A 53 18.44 9.48 4.54
N LEU A 54 18.77 8.42 5.29
CA LEU A 54 20.01 7.67 5.12
C LEU A 54 20.05 6.89 3.79
N GLN A 55 18.96 6.19 3.44
CA GLN A 55 18.86 5.44 2.18
C GLN A 55 18.98 6.36 0.96
N ASP A 56 18.30 7.51 0.97
CA ASP A 56 18.33 8.48 -0.12
C ASP A 56 19.70 9.15 -0.26
N ALA A 57 20.39 9.45 0.86
CA ALA A 57 21.68 10.10 0.85
C ALA A 57 22.84 9.19 0.41
N TYR A 58 22.76 7.89 0.71
CA TYR A 58 23.87 6.96 0.51
C TYR A 58 23.58 5.78 -0.43
N GLY A 59 22.32 5.56 -0.81
CA GLY A 59 21.86 4.42 -1.61
C GLY A 59 21.72 3.10 -0.83
N TYR A 60 22.08 3.08 0.46
CA TYR A 60 22.02 1.90 1.34
C TYR A 60 22.15 2.30 2.82
N LEU A 61 21.82 1.35 3.70
CA LEU A 61 21.94 1.46 5.15
C LEU A 61 23.10 0.60 5.68
N SER A 62 24.19 1.24 6.09
CA SER A 62 25.31 0.52 6.69
C SER A 62 25.13 0.27 8.18
N MET A 63 25.67 -0.84 8.69
CA MET A 63 25.69 -1.14 10.12
C MET A 63 26.37 -0.05 10.98
N LEU A 64 27.28 0.74 10.41
CA LEU A 64 27.89 1.88 11.08
C LEU A 64 26.88 3.01 11.30
N ARG A 65 26.12 3.38 10.26
CA ARG A 65 25.10 4.44 10.33
C ARG A 65 23.88 4.02 11.15
N LEU A 66 23.46 2.76 11.06
CA LEU A 66 22.37 2.26 11.91
C LEU A 66 22.73 2.29 13.40
N ARG A 67 24.00 2.03 13.76
CA ARG A 67 24.49 2.19 15.14
C ARG A 67 24.50 3.65 15.59
N ALA A 68 24.91 4.56 14.70
CA ALA A 68 24.82 6.00 14.95
C ALA A 68 23.37 6.43 15.20
N LEU A 69 22.44 6.00 14.34
CA LEU A 69 21.01 6.27 14.49
C LEU A 69 20.43 5.70 15.79
N ALA A 70 20.82 4.48 16.18
CA ALA A 70 20.43 3.89 17.46
C ALA A 70 20.84 4.79 18.65
N SER A 71 22.07 5.31 18.63
CA SER A 71 22.56 6.23 19.64
C SER A 71 21.87 7.60 19.58
N PHE A 72 21.60 8.11 18.38
CA PHE A 72 20.93 9.40 18.15
C PHE A 72 19.50 9.40 18.72
N MET A 73 18.72 8.36 18.38
CA MET A 73 17.33 8.22 18.80
C MET A 73 17.17 7.65 20.22
N ASN A 74 18.26 7.23 20.85
CA ASN A 74 18.24 6.51 22.13
C ASN A 74 17.35 5.24 22.07
N LEU A 75 17.49 4.48 20.98
CA LEU A 75 16.80 3.21 20.76
C LEU A 75 17.79 2.04 20.76
N PRO A 76 17.38 0.84 21.18
CA PRO A 76 18.21 -0.35 21.03
C PRO A 76 18.53 -0.60 19.54
N MET A 77 19.77 -0.98 19.23
CA MET A 77 20.19 -1.32 17.86
C MET A 77 19.31 -2.42 17.24
N ALA A 78 18.81 -3.37 18.05
CA ALA A 78 17.88 -4.40 17.58
C ALA A 78 16.57 -3.79 17.03
N ALA A 79 16.05 -2.73 17.64
CA ALA A 79 14.82 -2.09 17.18
C ALA A 79 15.03 -1.33 15.87
N ILE A 80 16.20 -0.69 15.71
CA ILE A 80 16.60 -0.05 14.44
C ILE A 80 16.74 -1.11 13.35
N TYR A 81 17.49 -2.17 13.63
CA TYR A 81 17.78 -3.23 12.68
C TYR A 81 16.51 -3.96 12.24
N GLU A 82 15.66 -4.39 13.19
CA GLU A 82 14.41 -5.09 12.87
C GLU A 82 13.49 -4.22 12.00
N THR A 83 13.42 -2.91 12.28
CA THR A 83 12.63 -1.98 11.46
C THR A 83 13.24 -1.86 10.07
N ALA A 84 14.55 -1.61 9.96
CA ALA A 84 15.23 -1.45 8.68
C ALA A 84 15.13 -2.70 7.78
N THR A 85 15.26 -3.90 8.34
CA THR A 85 15.21 -5.16 7.56
C THR A 85 13.81 -5.64 7.25
N PHE A 86 12.77 -5.04 7.84
CA PHE A 86 11.38 -5.44 7.58
C PHE A 86 10.85 -4.88 6.26
N TYR A 87 11.37 -3.73 5.83
CA TYR A 87 10.86 -2.98 4.69
C TYR A 87 11.71 -3.23 3.44
N ALA A 88 11.08 -3.56 2.31
CA ALA A 88 11.77 -4.02 1.10
C ALA A 88 12.65 -2.95 0.44
N HIS A 89 12.37 -1.67 0.68
CA HIS A 89 13.10 -0.58 0.04
C HIS A 89 14.36 -0.12 0.78
N PHE A 90 14.62 -0.69 1.97
CA PHE A 90 15.84 -0.42 2.72
C PHE A 90 16.91 -1.47 2.42
N ASP A 91 17.96 -1.03 1.73
CA ASP A 91 19.11 -1.86 1.40
C ASP A 91 20.08 -1.90 2.58
N VAL A 92 19.87 -2.84 3.51
CA VAL A 92 20.78 -3.02 4.66
C VAL A 92 22.02 -3.81 4.24
N ILE A 93 23.20 -3.23 4.45
CA ILE A 93 24.49 -3.91 4.19
C ILE A 93 25.30 -4.11 5.49
N HIS A 94 25.91 -5.28 5.60
CA HIS A 94 26.86 -5.64 6.63
C HIS A 94 28.30 -5.24 6.26
N ASP A 95 29.20 -5.14 7.25
CA ASP A 95 30.52 -4.49 7.10
C ASP A 95 31.41 -5.05 5.97
N GLU A 96 31.22 -6.32 5.59
CA GLU A 96 32.02 -6.99 4.56
C GLU A 96 31.30 -7.08 3.20
N GLN A 97 30.06 -6.58 3.09
CA GLN A 97 29.28 -6.63 1.86
C GLN A 97 29.60 -5.44 0.95
N THR A 98 29.64 -5.70 -0.35
CA THR A 98 29.80 -4.64 -1.35
C THR A 98 28.50 -3.84 -1.44
N PRO A 99 28.55 -2.50 -1.42
CA PRO A 99 27.37 -1.67 -1.64
C PRO A 99 26.66 -2.00 -2.96
N PRO A 100 25.34 -1.78 -3.04
CA PRO A 100 24.63 -1.91 -4.30
C PRO A 100 25.17 -0.90 -5.33
N PRO A 101 25.11 -1.24 -6.63
CA PRO A 101 25.40 -0.29 -7.70
C PRO A 101 24.54 0.98 -7.61
N GLU A 102 25.05 2.07 -8.19
CA GLU A 102 24.39 3.39 -8.18
C GLU A 102 22.98 3.34 -8.77
N ILE A 103 22.76 2.50 -9.80
CA ILE A 103 21.46 2.34 -10.44
C ILE A 103 20.87 0.99 -10.07
N THR A 104 19.69 1.01 -9.47
CA THR A 104 18.84 -0.17 -9.30
C THR A 104 17.63 -0.06 -10.21
N MET A 105 17.46 -1.05 -11.09
CA MET A 105 16.26 -1.30 -11.88
C MET A 105 15.37 -2.28 -11.13
N ARG A 106 14.12 -1.89 -10.93
CA ARG A 106 13.09 -2.72 -10.29
C ARG A 106 12.06 -3.10 -11.34
N VAL A 107 11.93 -4.37 -11.66
CA VAL A 107 10.94 -4.87 -12.63
C VAL A 107 9.72 -5.38 -11.86
N CYS A 108 8.56 -4.79 -12.13
CA CYS A 108 7.32 -5.21 -11.49
C CYS A 108 6.96 -6.64 -11.89
N ASP A 109 6.78 -7.53 -10.92
CA ASP A 109 6.50 -8.95 -11.13
C ASP A 109 5.07 -9.36 -10.78
N SER A 110 4.20 -8.40 -10.48
CA SER A 110 2.79 -8.64 -10.21
C SER A 110 2.04 -9.08 -11.47
N LEU A 111 0.89 -9.76 -11.27
CA LEU A 111 0.15 -10.46 -12.32
C LEU A 111 -0.02 -9.67 -13.62
N SER A 112 -0.54 -8.43 -13.58
CA SER A 112 -0.74 -7.64 -14.81
C SER A 112 0.56 -7.37 -15.59
N CYS A 113 1.69 -7.19 -14.90
CA CYS A 113 3.01 -7.05 -15.54
C CYS A 113 3.53 -8.39 -16.07
N GLN A 114 3.31 -9.49 -15.35
CA GLN A 114 3.65 -10.84 -15.86
C GLN A 114 2.88 -11.20 -17.12
N LEU A 115 1.58 -10.92 -17.15
CA LEU A 115 0.74 -11.10 -18.36
C LEU A 115 1.27 -10.26 -19.53
N ALA A 116 1.89 -9.12 -19.25
CA ALA A 116 2.49 -8.24 -20.25
C ALA A 116 3.97 -8.56 -20.56
N GLY A 117 4.52 -9.67 -20.03
CA GLY A 117 5.86 -10.15 -20.36
C GLY A 117 6.99 -9.67 -19.44
N ALA A 118 6.68 -9.24 -18.20
CA ALA A 118 7.69 -8.72 -17.28
C ALA A 118 8.80 -9.73 -16.92
N GLY A 119 8.50 -11.03 -16.84
CA GLY A 119 9.53 -12.06 -16.61
C GLY A 119 10.61 -12.06 -17.69
N ALA A 120 10.23 -12.11 -18.97
CA ALA A 120 11.16 -12.04 -20.09
C ALA A 120 11.90 -10.69 -20.15
N LEU A 121 11.23 -9.59 -19.79
CA LEU A 121 11.87 -8.29 -19.70
C LEU A 121 12.94 -8.24 -18.60
N HIS A 122 12.67 -8.83 -17.43
CA HIS A 122 13.65 -8.93 -16.35
C HIS A 122 14.90 -9.68 -16.80
N GLU A 123 14.75 -10.85 -17.41
CA GLU A 123 15.88 -11.63 -17.95
C GLU A 123 16.68 -10.82 -18.98
N ALA A 124 16.00 -10.19 -19.94
CA ALA A 124 16.66 -9.38 -20.96
C ALA A 124 17.44 -8.19 -20.38
N LEU A 125 16.92 -7.56 -19.33
CA LEU A 125 17.60 -6.46 -18.63
C LEU A 125 18.77 -6.97 -17.79
N ALA A 126 18.63 -8.12 -17.13
CA ALA A 126 19.70 -8.71 -16.34
C ALA A 126 20.88 -9.16 -17.22
N ASP A 127 20.61 -9.74 -18.38
CA ASP A 127 21.64 -10.18 -19.34
C ASP A 127 22.27 -9.00 -20.11
N GLY A 128 21.52 -7.91 -20.30
CA GLY A 128 21.91 -6.75 -21.11
C GLY A 128 22.82 -5.74 -20.40
N HIS A 129 23.00 -5.84 -19.08
CA HIS A 129 23.71 -4.84 -18.27
C HIS A 129 24.78 -5.47 -17.36
N ASP A 130 25.86 -4.74 -17.10
CA ASP A 130 26.92 -5.16 -16.17
C ASP A 130 26.42 -5.05 -14.71
N PRO A 131 26.37 -6.17 -13.94
CA PRO A 131 25.91 -6.18 -12.55
C PRO A 131 26.72 -5.29 -11.60
N SER A 132 27.95 -4.91 -11.97
CA SER A 132 28.76 -3.98 -11.17
C SER A 132 28.32 -2.52 -11.30
N HIS A 133 27.57 -2.18 -12.35
CA HIS A 133 27.08 -0.84 -12.64
C HIS A 133 25.57 -0.70 -12.48
N VAL A 134 24.81 -1.76 -12.77
CA VAL A 134 23.34 -1.76 -12.69
C VAL A 134 22.87 -3.02 -11.99
N ARG A 135 22.07 -2.86 -10.94
CA ARG A 135 21.39 -3.96 -10.25
C ARG A 135 19.98 -4.10 -10.80
N VAL A 136 19.61 -5.29 -11.28
CA VAL A 136 18.24 -5.62 -11.71
C VAL A 136 17.60 -6.52 -10.68
N VAL A 137 16.44 -6.13 -10.17
CA VAL A 137 15.67 -6.90 -9.19
C VAL A 137 14.20 -6.96 -9.56
N HIS A 138 13.51 -7.98 -9.08
CA HIS A 138 12.07 -8.02 -9.03
C HIS A 138 11.55 -7.03 -7.97
N ALA A 139 10.33 -6.55 -8.16
CA ALA A 139 9.65 -5.70 -7.20
C ALA A 139 8.13 -5.93 -7.25
N PRO A 140 7.44 -5.73 -6.11
CA PRO A 140 5.99 -5.85 -6.05
C PRO A 140 5.29 -4.74 -6.86
N CYS A 141 3.96 -4.80 -6.88
CA CYS A 141 3.10 -3.90 -7.65
C CYS A 141 3.42 -2.42 -7.38
N MET A 142 3.83 -1.67 -8.42
CA MET A 142 4.09 -0.23 -8.34
C MET A 142 2.84 0.64 -8.57
N GLY A 143 1.63 0.05 -8.50
CA GLY A 143 0.37 0.77 -8.68
C GLY A 143 0.19 1.36 -10.09
N ARG A 144 0.73 0.71 -11.11
CA ARG A 144 0.71 1.14 -12.53
C ARG A 144 0.28 0.02 -13.47
N CYS A 145 -0.58 -0.88 -13.00
CA CYS A 145 -1.04 -2.04 -13.76
C CYS A 145 -1.79 -1.67 -15.06
N ASP A 146 -2.25 -0.43 -15.17
CA ASP A 146 -2.85 0.14 -16.38
C ASP A 146 -1.84 0.37 -17.53
N THR A 147 -0.55 0.40 -17.21
CA THR A 147 0.54 0.64 -18.17
C THR A 147 1.59 -0.47 -18.13
N ALA A 148 1.15 -1.68 -17.79
CA ALA A 148 2.01 -2.86 -17.71
C ALA A 148 2.67 -3.23 -19.07
N PRO A 149 3.92 -3.75 -19.07
CA PRO A 149 4.77 -3.98 -17.90
C PRO A 149 5.46 -2.67 -17.43
N VAL A 150 5.87 -2.63 -16.17
CA VAL A 150 6.47 -1.43 -15.55
C VAL A 150 7.83 -1.75 -14.97
N VAL A 151 8.80 -0.86 -15.22
CA VAL A 151 10.14 -0.92 -14.64
C VAL A 151 10.46 0.42 -14.00
N ALA A 152 10.89 0.42 -12.74
CA ALA A 152 11.43 1.62 -12.09
C ALA A 152 12.95 1.68 -12.24
N VAL A 153 13.46 2.78 -12.80
CA VAL A 153 14.89 3.12 -12.87
C VAL A 153 15.14 4.21 -11.84
N GLY A 154 15.72 3.85 -10.68
CA GLY A 154 15.69 4.75 -9.52
C GLY A 154 14.25 5.02 -9.07
N GLN A 155 13.80 6.28 -9.18
CA GLN A 155 12.42 6.72 -8.91
C GLN A 155 11.61 7.01 -10.18
N HIS A 156 12.22 6.93 -11.36
CA HIS A 156 11.54 7.09 -12.65
C HIS A 156 10.83 5.79 -13.04
N HIS A 157 9.56 5.86 -13.43
CA HIS A 157 8.77 4.70 -13.85
C HIS A 157 8.64 4.64 -15.37
N VAL A 158 9.32 3.68 -16.00
CA VAL A 158 9.14 3.39 -17.41
C VAL A 158 7.86 2.57 -17.58
N CYS A 159 6.85 3.19 -18.17
CA CYS A 159 5.55 2.60 -18.48
C CYS A 159 5.57 1.88 -19.84
N ASN A 160 4.76 0.84 -20.03
CA ASN A 160 4.77 -0.04 -21.22
C ASN A 160 6.21 -0.46 -21.58
N ALA A 161 6.95 -0.89 -20.57
CA ALA A 161 8.40 -0.99 -20.62
C ALA A 161 8.89 -2.03 -21.63
N THR A 162 9.96 -1.69 -22.32
CA THR A 162 10.74 -2.59 -23.17
C THR A 162 12.22 -2.44 -22.80
N ALA A 163 13.06 -3.42 -23.17
CA ALA A 163 14.51 -3.30 -22.94
C ALA A 163 15.09 -2.01 -23.57
N GLN A 164 14.57 -1.59 -24.72
CA GLN A 164 14.98 -0.37 -25.40
C GLN A 164 14.59 0.90 -24.63
N THR A 165 13.34 1.00 -24.17
CA THR A 165 12.88 2.21 -23.45
C THR A 165 13.55 2.33 -22.08
N VAL A 166 13.79 1.20 -21.40
CA VAL A 166 14.54 1.18 -20.14
C VAL A 166 16.01 1.54 -20.35
N GLY A 167 16.66 0.99 -21.38
CA GLY A 167 18.03 1.36 -21.74
C GLY A 167 18.17 2.85 -22.04
N ALA A 168 17.23 3.43 -22.78
CA ALA A 168 17.19 4.87 -23.06
C ALA A 168 17.07 5.72 -21.78
N ALA A 169 16.26 5.31 -20.80
CA ALA A 169 16.14 6.00 -19.53
C ALA A 169 17.47 5.99 -18.75
N ILE A 170 18.21 4.87 -18.75
CA ILE A 170 19.53 4.76 -18.12
C ILE A 170 20.55 5.68 -18.83
N GLU A 171 20.62 5.61 -20.16
CA GLU A 171 21.54 6.44 -20.96
C GLU A 171 21.31 7.93 -20.72
N GLN A 172 20.05 8.34 -20.56
CA GLN A 172 19.65 9.71 -20.28
C GLN A 172 19.71 10.07 -18.79
N LYS A 173 20.09 9.12 -17.91
CA LYS A 173 20.09 9.27 -16.45
C LYS A 173 18.75 9.76 -15.90
N GLN A 174 17.65 9.30 -16.50
CA GLN A 174 16.30 9.57 -16.04
C GLN A 174 15.98 8.68 -14.84
N VAL A 175 16.35 9.18 -13.66
CA VAL A 175 16.17 8.48 -12.37
C VAL A 175 15.16 9.14 -11.46
N GLN A 176 14.67 10.33 -11.82
CA GLN A 176 13.71 11.11 -11.06
C GLN A 176 12.28 10.86 -11.57
N PRO A 177 11.26 10.96 -10.70
CA PRO A 177 9.87 10.80 -11.14
C PRO A 177 9.49 11.85 -12.18
N ASP A 178 8.58 11.47 -13.08
CA ASP A 178 8.02 12.39 -14.06
C ASP A 178 7.26 13.54 -13.37
N GLU A 179 7.18 14.68 -14.05
CA GLU A 179 6.37 15.80 -13.59
C GLU A 179 4.88 15.43 -13.60
N ILE A 180 4.20 15.72 -12.50
CA ILE A 180 2.76 15.52 -12.34
C ILE A 180 2.13 16.91 -12.41
N HIS A 181 1.18 17.09 -13.33
CA HIS A 181 0.31 18.26 -13.36
C HIS A 181 -0.96 17.95 -12.56
N TRP A 182 -1.21 18.73 -11.51
CA TRP A 182 -2.27 18.48 -10.53
C TRP A 182 -3.05 19.78 -10.24
N GLN A 183 -4.29 19.64 -9.75
CA GLN A 183 -5.16 20.76 -9.37
C GLN A 183 -4.59 21.51 -8.16
N GLN A 184 -4.16 22.76 -8.32
CA GLN A 184 -3.65 23.59 -7.22
C GLN A 184 -4.77 24.18 -6.35
N LEU A 185 -4.41 24.71 -5.17
CA LEU A 185 -5.36 25.30 -4.23
C LEU A 185 -6.23 26.40 -4.85
N ALA A 186 -5.63 27.25 -5.70
CA ALA A 186 -6.34 28.34 -6.36
C ALA A 186 -7.45 27.81 -7.30
N ASP A 187 -7.14 26.77 -8.08
CA ASP A 187 -8.09 26.15 -9.00
C ASP A 187 -9.25 25.52 -8.24
N TYR A 188 -8.95 24.78 -7.16
CA TYR A 188 -10.01 24.15 -6.36
C TYR A 188 -10.90 25.17 -5.65
N ARG A 189 -10.33 26.25 -5.10
CA ARG A 189 -11.10 27.35 -4.50
C ARG A 189 -11.98 28.08 -5.52
N SER A 190 -11.53 28.21 -6.77
CA SER A 190 -12.30 28.91 -7.81
C SER A 190 -13.66 28.27 -8.10
N VAL A 191 -13.80 26.97 -7.82
CA VAL A 191 -15.04 26.19 -7.98
C VAL A 191 -15.75 25.91 -6.64
N GLY A 192 -15.36 26.59 -5.55
CA GLY A 192 -15.98 26.46 -4.24
C GLY A 192 -15.33 25.43 -3.30
N GLY A 193 -14.13 24.95 -3.61
CA GLY A 193 -13.38 24.06 -2.73
C GLY A 193 -13.05 24.66 -1.36
N TYR A 194 -12.96 23.81 -0.33
CA TYR A 194 -12.83 24.16 1.09
C TYR A 194 -14.06 24.81 1.73
N GLN A 195 -15.18 24.92 1.01
CA GLN A 195 -16.42 25.47 1.56
C GLN A 195 -17.07 24.53 2.59
N LEU A 196 -17.03 23.21 2.38
CA LEU A 196 -17.56 22.25 3.36
C LEU A 196 -16.75 22.33 4.65
N LEU A 197 -15.41 22.31 4.56
CA LEU A 197 -14.56 22.41 5.75
C LEU A 197 -14.82 23.72 6.53
N LYS A 198 -15.03 24.82 5.81
CA LYS A 198 -15.39 26.10 6.41
C LYS A 198 -16.75 26.02 7.10
N ASP A 199 -17.76 25.44 6.46
CA ASP A 199 -19.10 25.33 7.01
C ASP A 199 -19.17 24.43 8.25
N CYS A 200 -18.35 23.37 8.28
CA CYS A 200 -18.13 22.54 9.47
C CYS A 200 -17.55 23.36 10.63
N ARG A 201 -16.48 24.13 10.39
CA ARG A 201 -15.81 24.93 11.42
C ARG A 201 -16.67 26.10 11.93
N ASP A 202 -17.48 26.69 11.06
CA ASP A 202 -18.41 27.77 11.40
C ASP A 202 -19.68 27.24 12.12
N GLY A 203 -19.84 25.92 12.27
CA GLY A 203 -21.02 25.29 12.88
C GLY A 203 -22.27 25.31 12.02
N ARG A 204 -22.15 25.60 10.71
CA ARG A 204 -23.25 25.57 9.74
C ARG A 204 -23.60 24.15 9.31
N VAL A 205 -22.61 23.25 9.30
CA VAL A 205 -22.77 21.81 9.12
C VAL A 205 -22.30 21.12 10.40
N THR A 206 -23.16 20.29 10.99
CA THR A 206 -22.80 19.52 12.20
C THR A 206 -22.33 18.11 11.84
N VAL A 207 -21.57 17.48 12.74
CA VAL A 207 -21.09 16.10 12.55
C VAL A 207 -22.27 15.14 12.35
N GLU A 208 -23.35 15.32 13.10
CA GLU A 208 -24.56 14.51 13.00
C GLU A 208 -25.21 14.68 11.62
N SER A 209 -25.42 15.92 11.17
CA SER A 209 -26.03 16.18 9.86
C SER A 209 -25.23 15.60 8.70
N LEU A 210 -23.90 15.72 8.74
CA LEU A 210 -23.04 15.15 7.72
C LEU A 210 -22.97 13.62 7.81
N ALA A 211 -22.95 13.05 9.01
CA ALA A 211 -23.00 11.60 9.20
C ALA A 211 -24.30 10.98 8.67
N GLU A 212 -25.44 11.64 8.88
CA GLU A 212 -26.74 11.26 8.30
C GLU A 212 -26.71 11.35 6.78
N GLU A 213 -26.13 12.41 6.22
CA GLU A 213 -25.96 12.57 4.77
C GLU A 213 -25.11 11.43 4.18
N LEU A 214 -23.96 11.12 4.78
CA LEU A 214 -23.09 10.02 4.34
C LEU A 214 -23.76 8.65 4.51
N GLN A 215 -24.57 8.48 5.55
CA GLN A 215 -25.38 7.28 5.75
C GLN A 215 -26.44 7.13 4.65
N GLN A 216 -27.16 8.20 4.30
CA GLN A 216 -28.16 8.21 3.23
C GLN A 216 -27.53 7.92 1.87
N ALA A 217 -26.36 8.52 1.60
CA ALA A 217 -25.56 8.25 0.41
C ALA A 217 -25.10 6.78 0.35
N GLY A 218 -25.01 6.11 1.49
CA GLY A 218 -24.49 4.75 1.59
C GLY A 218 -22.98 4.67 1.46
N LEU A 219 -22.25 5.73 1.85
CA LEU A 219 -20.80 5.75 1.76
C LEU A 219 -20.18 4.71 2.72
N ARG A 220 -19.35 3.83 2.15
CA ARG A 220 -18.60 2.79 2.86
C ARG A 220 -17.10 3.03 2.67
N GLY A 221 -16.28 2.38 3.48
CA GLY A 221 -14.83 2.39 3.33
C GLY A 221 -14.40 1.68 2.06
N LEU A 222 -13.82 2.43 1.12
CA LEU A 222 -13.42 1.99 -0.23
C LEU A 222 -11.98 1.46 -0.30
N GLY A 223 -11.38 1.16 0.85
CA GLY A 223 -10.07 0.49 0.94
C GLY A 223 -10.14 -1.04 0.99
N GLY A 224 -11.34 -1.64 0.98
CA GLY A 224 -11.50 -3.10 0.88
C GLY A 224 -12.55 -3.72 1.79
N ALA A 225 -12.58 -3.33 3.06
CA ALA A 225 -13.47 -3.94 4.04
C ALA A 225 -14.94 -3.51 3.94
N GLY A 226 -15.23 -2.38 3.28
CA GLY A 226 -16.60 -1.89 3.11
C GLY A 226 -17.30 -1.54 4.43
N PHE A 227 -16.60 -1.08 5.46
CA PHE A 227 -17.26 -0.66 6.70
C PHE A 227 -17.95 0.71 6.53
N PRO A 228 -19.17 0.95 7.04
CA PRO A 228 -19.84 2.25 6.89
C PRO A 228 -19.04 3.40 7.51
N THR A 229 -18.75 4.45 6.74
CA THR A 229 -17.85 5.55 7.15
C THR A 229 -18.35 6.29 8.38
N TYR A 230 -19.65 6.62 8.41
CA TYR A 230 -20.28 7.34 9.53
C TYR A 230 -20.21 6.56 10.85
N ARG A 231 -20.32 5.23 10.82
CA ARG A 231 -20.17 4.39 12.02
C ARG A 231 -18.75 4.40 12.54
N LYS A 232 -17.76 4.52 11.66
CA LYS A 232 -16.36 4.61 12.04
C LYS A 232 -16.07 5.92 12.77
N TRP A 233 -16.65 7.03 12.31
CA TRP A 233 -16.61 8.32 13.02
C TRP A 233 -17.19 8.20 14.42
N GLN A 234 -18.41 7.66 14.53
CA GLN A 234 -19.10 7.47 15.82
C GLN A 234 -18.28 6.60 16.79
N ALA A 235 -17.68 5.50 16.30
CA ALA A 235 -16.88 4.60 17.11
C ALA A 235 -15.64 5.28 17.70
N VAL A 236 -14.96 6.14 16.93
CA VAL A 236 -13.78 6.88 17.40
C VAL A 236 -14.19 8.02 18.33
N LEU A 237 -15.24 8.76 17.98
CA LEU A 237 -15.71 9.90 18.77
C LEU A 237 -16.23 9.47 20.16
N ALA A 238 -16.77 8.25 20.27
CA ALA A 238 -17.23 7.67 21.54
C ALA A 238 -16.09 7.39 22.54
N GLU A 239 -14.86 7.27 22.07
CA GLU A 239 -13.70 7.02 22.92
C GLU A 239 -13.11 8.36 23.44
N PRO A 240 -12.51 8.40 24.64
CA PRO A 240 -11.93 9.63 25.20
C PRO A 240 -10.69 10.08 24.42
N GLY A 241 -10.55 11.39 24.20
CA GLY A 241 -9.38 11.96 23.54
C GLY A 241 -8.09 11.92 24.37
N PRO A 242 -6.94 12.28 23.77
CA PRO A 242 -6.79 12.83 22.41
C PRO A 242 -7.05 11.79 21.33
N ARG A 243 -7.58 12.21 20.17
CA ARG A 243 -7.88 11.33 19.03
C ARG A 243 -6.99 11.69 17.85
N TYR A 244 -6.77 10.76 16.93
CA TYR A 244 -6.02 10.99 15.69
C TYR A 244 -6.84 10.57 14.47
N ALA A 245 -6.51 11.16 13.33
CA ALA A 245 -6.99 10.70 12.04
C ALA A 245 -5.80 10.27 11.18
N VAL A 246 -5.99 9.25 10.37
CA VAL A 246 -5.00 8.66 9.48
C VAL A 246 -5.65 8.40 8.14
N ILE A 247 -4.99 8.82 7.06
CA ILE A 247 -5.30 8.38 5.72
C ILE A 247 -4.33 7.27 5.33
N ASN A 248 -4.89 6.13 4.98
CA ASN A 248 -4.17 5.04 4.34
C ASN A 248 -4.14 5.28 2.83
N ALA A 249 -2.98 5.72 2.34
CA ALA A 249 -2.63 5.79 0.91
C ALA A 249 -1.53 4.76 0.57
N ASP A 250 -1.49 3.64 1.30
CA ASP A 250 -0.69 2.46 0.96
C ASP A 250 -1.47 1.55 0.01
N GLU A 251 -1.60 2.01 -1.24
CA GLU A 251 -2.30 1.30 -2.32
C GLU A 251 -1.48 0.09 -2.82
N GLY A 252 -1.23 -0.88 -1.93
CA GLY A 252 -0.35 -2.02 -2.19
C GLY A 252 -1.00 -3.21 -2.90
N GLU A 253 -2.33 -3.32 -2.90
CA GLU A 253 -3.05 -4.45 -3.50
C GLU A 253 -2.78 -4.53 -5.02
N PRO A 254 -2.20 -5.64 -5.54
CA PRO A 254 -1.91 -5.79 -6.96
C PRO A 254 -3.15 -5.54 -7.84
N GLY A 255 -2.98 -4.68 -8.84
CA GLY A 255 -4.07 -4.24 -9.72
C GLY A 255 -4.81 -3.00 -9.26
N THR A 256 -4.53 -2.45 -8.08
CA THR A 256 -5.16 -1.22 -7.58
C THR A 256 -4.30 0.00 -7.90
N PHE A 257 -4.92 1.05 -8.45
CA PHE A 257 -4.25 2.31 -8.79
C PHE A 257 -5.22 3.53 -8.84
N LYS A 258 -6.35 3.42 -8.13
CA LYS A 258 -7.41 4.43 -8.05
C LYS A 258 -7.07 5.57 -7.09
N ASP A 259 -6.37 5.27 -6.01
CA ASP A 259 -5.96 6.27 -5.03
C ASP A 259 -4.88 7.15 -5.66
N ARG A 260 -3.89 6.55 -6.34
CA ARG A 260 -2.94 7.29 -7.20
C ARG A 260 -3.68 8.20 -8.18
N TYR A 261 -4.69 7.67 -8.87
CA TYR A 261 -5.45 8.44 -9.86
C TYR A 261 -6.03 9.74 -9.30
N TYR A 262 -6.58 9.70 -8.07
CA TYR A 262 -7.12 10.88 -7.41
C TYR A 262 -6.03 11.81 -6.88
N LEU A 263 -5.00 11.28 -6.23
CA LEU A 263 -3.91 12.09 -5.67
C LEU A 263 -3.11 12.82 -6.76
N GLU A 264 -2.94 12.22 -7.94
CA GLU A 264 -2.22 12.84 -9.08
C GLU A 264 -3.03 13.97 -9.74
N ARG A 265 -4.35 14.03 -9.53
CA ARG A 265 -5.25 14.95 -10.26
C ARG A 265 -5.89 15.99 -9.35
N GLU A 266 -6.53 15.55 -8.28
CA GLU A 266 -7.39 16.38 -7.42
C GLU A 266 -6.99 16.22 -5.93
N PRO A 267 -5.73 16.50 -5.55
CA PRO A 267 -5.28 16.31 -4.17
C PRO A 267 -6.05 17.19 -3.17
N HIS A 268 -6.52 18.37 -3.56
CA HIS A 268 -7.29 19.24 -2.65
C HIS A 268 -8.70 18.73 -2.35
N VAL A 269 -9.36 18.04 -3.29
CA VAL A 269 -10.65 17.36 -3.02
C VAL A 269 -10.46 16.28 -1.95
N PHE A 270 -9.41 15.47 -2.11
CA PHE A 270 -8.99 14.49 -1.13
C PHE A 270 -8.69 15.14 0.24
N LEU A 271 -7.86 16.19 0.26
CA LEU A 271 -7.44 16.86 1.49
C LEU A 271 -8.62 17.50 2.22
N GLU A 272 -9.57 18.12 1.52
CA GLU A 272 -10.77 18.67 2.16
C GLU A 272 -11.58 17.56 2.87
N GLY A 273 -11.84 16.43 2.20
CA GLY A 273 -12.54 15.31 2.81
C GLY A 273 -11.78 14.69 3.99
N ALA A 274 -10.45 14.63 3.91
CA ALA A 274 -9.59 14.16 4.99
C ALA A 274 -9.64 15.09 6.21
N LEU A 275 -9.60 16.42 5.99
CA LEU A 275 -9.71 17.43 7.04
C LEU A 275 -11.09 17.45 7.68
N VAL A 276 -12.16 17.26 6.90
CA VAL A 276 -13.53 17.12 7.40
C VAL A 276 -13.66 15.87 8.26
N SER A 277 -13.07 14.74 7.82
CA SER A 277 -13.02 13.51 8.62
C SER A 277 -12.25 13.71 9.93
N ALA A 278 -11.13 14.43 9.90
CA ALA A 278 -10.34 14.76 11.09
C ALA A 278 -11.12 15.67 12.05
N TRP A 279 -11.81 16.68 11.52
CA TRP A 279 -12.70 17.56 12.28
C TRP A 279 -13.83 16.77 12.96
N ALA A 280 -14.48 15.85 12.23
CA ALA A 280 -15.63 15.09 12.72
C ALA A 280 -15.32 14.21 13.94
N VAL A 281 -14.06 13.82 14.12
CA VAL A 281 -13.59 13.05 15.29
C VAL A 281 -12.73 13.86 16.25
N GLU A 282 -12.69 15.20 16.10
CA GLU A 282 -11.87 16.09 16.92
C GLU A 282 -10.40 15.66 16.97
N ALA A 283 -9.86 15.25 15.82
CA ALA A 283 -8.49 14.75 15.73
C ALA A 283 -7.47 15.84 16.06
N LYS A 284 -6.49 15.49 16.90
CA LYS A 284 -5.37 16.35 17.26
C LYS A 284 -4.43 16.59 16.08
N ALA A 285 -4.27 15.59 15.22
CA ALA A 285 -3.48 15.66 13.99
C ALA A 285 -4.01 14.65 12.97
N LEU A 286 -3.76 14.94 11.69
CA LEU A 286 -4.09 14.10 10.55
C LEU A 286 -2.80 13.55 9.94
N TYR A 287 -2.60 12.24 10.00
CA TYR A 287 -1.49 11.58 9.34
C TYR A 287 -1.90 11.12 7.94
N VAL A 288 -1.05 11.28 6.95
CA VAL A 288 -1.22 10.68 5.62
C VAL A 288 -0.05 9.74 5.40
N TYR A 289 -0.33 8.43 5.32
CA TYR A 289 0.68 7.43 5.04
C TYR A 289 0.67 7.13 3.53
N LEU A 290 1.70 7.57 2.82
CA LEU A 290 1.84 7.39 1.38
C LEU A 290 2.97 6.40 1.09
N ARG A 291 2.67 5.37 0.30
CA ARG A 291 3.64 4.36 -0.12
C ARG A 291 4.85 4.97 -0.84
N ASP A 292 5.98 4.25 -0.83
CA ASP A 292 7.23 4.76 -1.41
C ASP A 292 7.21 4.79 -2.94
N GLU A 293 6.47 3.86 -3.54
CA GLU A 293 6.38 3.62 -4.98
C GLU A 293 5.71 4.78 -5.73
N TYR A 294 5.22 5.80 -5.02
CA TYR A 294 4.71 7.05 -5.59
C TYR A 294 5.63 8.26 -5.30
N PRO A 295 6.90 8.25 -5.75
CA PRO A 295 7.87 9.31 -5.44
C PRO A 295 7.41 10.70 -5.91
N GLY A 296 6.75 10.78 -7.08
CA GLY A 296 6.17 12.03 -7.57
C GLY A 296 5.04 12.57 -6.67
N LEU A 297 4.20 11.69 -6.11
CA LEU A 297 3.11 12.10 -5.22
C LEU A 297 3.58 12.58 -3.85
N HIS A 298 4.73 12.10 -3.36
CA HIS A 298 5.35 12.67 -2.15
C HIS A 298 5.61 14.17 -2.32
N ARG A 299 6.11 14.58 -3.49
CA ARG A 299 6.30 16.00 -3.81
C ARG A 299 4.98 16.75 -3.90
N VAL A 300 4.02 16.22 -4.66
CA VAL A 300 2.68 16.83 -4.84
C VAL A 300 1.99 17.07 -3.51
N LEU A 301 1.94 16.07 -2.62
CA LEU A 301 1.28 16.21 -1.32
C LEU A 301 2.03 17.16 -0.38
N LYS A 302 3.37 17.18 -0.38
CA LYS A 302 4.13 18.17 0.38
C LYS A 302 3.80 19.59 -0.06
N GLU A 303 3.77 19.84 -1.38
CA GLU A 303 3.41 21.14 -1.94
C GLU A 303 1.95 21.51 -1.61
N ALA A 304 0.99 20.61 -1.82
CA ALA A 304 -0.42 20.85 -1.53
C ALA A 304 -0.69 21.10 -0.03
N ILE A 305 0.01 20.42 0.89
CA ILE A 305 -0.07 20.68 2.33
C ILE A 305 0.49 22.07 2.65
N ALA A 306 1.65 22.43 2.09
CA ALA A 306 2.27 23.73 2.28
C ALA A 306 1.39 24.89 1.74
N GLU A 307 0.64 24.67 0.66
CA GLU A 307 -0.36 25.63 0.18
C GLU A 307 -1.46 25.89 1.22
N LEU A 308 -1.93 24.85 1.94
CA LEU A 308 -2.94 24.98 2.98
C LEU A 308 -2.42 25.71 4.22
N GLU A 309 -1.19 25.41 4.64
CA GLU A 309 -0.51 26.10 5.74
C GLU A 309 -0.31 27.58 5.40
N SER A 310 0.24 27.87 4.22
CA SER A 310 0.48 29.24 3.74
C SER A 310 -0.80 30.05 3.60
N ALA A 311 -1.91 29.40 3.26
CA ALA A 311 -3.22 30.02 3.16
C ALA A 311 -3.98 30.12 4.50
N GLY A 312 -3.41 29.63 5.60
CA GLY A 312 -4.03 29.61 6.92
C GLY A 312 -5.29 28.73 7.00
N ILE A 313 -5.43 27.74 6.12
CA ILE A 313 -6.52 26.76 6.20
C ILE A 313 -6.23 25.74 7.31
N ILE A 314 -4.97 25.37 7.50
CA ILE A 314 -4.53 24.47 8.55
C ILE A 314 -3.38 25.12 9.33
N GLU A 315 -3.22 24.73 10.58
CA GLU A 315 -2.02 25.06 11.35
C GLU A 315 -0.83 24.24 10.82
N PRO A 316 0.40 24.79 10.89
CA PRO A 316 1.61 24.02 10.63
C PRO A 316 1.63 22.71 11.43
N ASP A 317 2.13 21.65 10.80
CA ASP A 317 2.26 20.30 11.40
C ASP A 317 0.93 19.63 11.80
N PHE A 318 -0.24 20.19 11.42
CA PHE A 318 -1.52 19.52 11.64
C PHE A 318 -1.69 18.31 10.70
N VAL A 319 -1.26 18.45 9.45
CA VAL A 319 -1.25 17.36 8.46
C VAL A 319 0.18 16.83 8.32
N ILE A 320 0.40 15.59 8.72
CA ILE A 320 1.73 14.96 8.77
C ILE A 320 1.80 13.89 7.69
N LEU A 321 2.55 14.16 6.63
CA LEU A 321 2.85 13.17 5.59
C LEU A 321 3.96 12.24 6.05
N ARG A 322 3.72 10.93 6.00
CA ARG A 322 4.70 9.88 6.29
C ARG A 322 4.93 9.00 5.07
N ARG A 323 6.19 8.68 4.82
CA ARG A 323 6.63 7.82 3.71
C ARG A 323 6.67 6.36 4.16
N GLY A 324 5.95 5.50 3.43
CA GLY A 324 6.08 4.06 3.55
C GLY A 324 7.40 3.57 2.93
N ALA A 325 7.73 2.29 3.11
CA ALA A 325 9.02 1.73 2.70
C ALA A 325 8.94 0.37 1.97
N GLY A 326 7.83 0.14 1.25
CA GLY A 326 7.62 -1.08 0.45
C GLY A 326 7.27 -2.30 1.31
N ALA A 327 6.03 -2.35 1.81
CA ALA A 327 5.49 -3.51 2.51
C ALA A 327 3.96 -3.55 2.36
N TYR A 328 3.42 -4.46 1.54
CA TYR A 328 1.98 -4.59 1.26
C TYR A 328 1.14 -4.74 2.54
N ILE A 329 1.68 -5.44 3.55
CA ILE A 329 1.00 -5.63 4.83
C ILE A 329 0.70 -4.30 5.55
N CYS A 330 1.41 -3.21 5.26
CA CYS A 330 1.13 -1.90 5.82
C CYS A 330 -0.17 -1.29 5.26
N GLY A 331 -0.79 -1.88 4.25
CA GLY A 331 -2.17 -1.58 3.85
C GLY A 331 -3.19 -2.04 4.89
N GLU A 332 -2.85 -2.98 5.78
CA GLU A 332 -3.69 -3.39 6.91
C GLU A 332 -3.69 -2.30 7.99
N GLU A 333 -4.88 -2.00 8.52
CA GLU A 333 -5.11 -0.84 9.39
C GLU A 333 -4.17 -0.76 10.59
N SER A 334 -3.89 -1.87 11.28
CA SER A 334 -3.05 -1.88 12.48
C SER A 334 -1.56 -2.00 12.17
N ALA A 335 -1.18 -2.68 11.08
CA ALA A 335 0.18 -2.69 10.58
C ALA A 335 0.64 -1.29 10.12
N LEU A 336 -0.25 -0.54 9.47
CA LEU A 336 -0.04 0.85 9.11
C LEU A 336 0.31 1.70 10.34
N ILE A 337 -0.44 1.50 11.42
CA ILE A 337 -0.22 2.22 12.69
C ILE A 337 1.14 1.86 13.29
N GLU A 338 1.55 0.58 13.26
CA GLU A 338 2.88 0.20 13.71
C GLU A 338 3.98 0.85 12.86
N SER A 339 3.79 0.93 11.54
CA SER A 339 4.70 1.64 10.64
C SER A 339 4.80 3.13 10.98
N LEU A 340 3.66 3.81 11.14
CA LEU A 340 3.61 5.21 11.58
C LEU A 340 4.31 5.44 12.93
N GLU A 341 4.33 4.45 13.82
CA GLU A 341 5.05 4.50 15.11
C GLU A 341 6.53 4.12 15.01
N GLY A 342 7.08 3.97 13.79
CA GLY A 342 8.47 3.62 13.55
C GLY A 342 8.80 2.19 14.00
N LYS A 343 7.91 1.24 13.71
CA LYS A 343 8.09 -0.19 14.01
C LYS A 343 7.88 -1.02 12.75
N PRO A 344 8.31 -2.30 12.74
CA PRO A 344 7.87 -3.24 11.72
C PRO A 344 6.34 -3.27 11.61
N GLY A 345 5.80 -3.25 10.41
CA GLY A 345 4.36 -3.26 10.11
C GLY A 345 3.69 -4.61 10.39
N LYS A 346 3.77 -5.08 11.63
CA LYS A 346 3.20 -6.35 12.10
C LYS A 346 1.79 -6.09 12.66
N PRO A 347 0.72 -6.67 12.10
CA PRO A 347 -0.64 -6.44 12.58
C PRO A 347 -0.80 -6.68 14.09
N ARG A 348 -1.55 -5.79 14.75
CA ARG A 348 -1.86 -5.90 16.18
C ARG A 348 -2.92 -6.97 16.40
N HIS A 349 -2.83 -7.67 17.53
CA HIS A 349 -3.92 -8.52 17.99
C HIS A 349 -5.16 -7.68 18.32
N ARG A 350 -6.32 -8.11 17.83
CA ARG A 350 -7.62 -7.49 18.07
C ARG A 350 -8.49 -8.43 18.93
N PRO A 351 -9.28 -7.91 19.89
CA PRO A 351 -9.31 -6.53 20.41
C PRO A 351 -8.08 -6.16 21.27
N PRO A 352 -7.80 -4.86 21.51
CA PRO A 352 -8.59 -3.67 21.12
C PRO A 352 -8.46 -3.30 19.64
N PHE A 353 -9.48 -2.66 19.08
CA PHE A 353 -9.46 -2.15 17.70
C PHE A 353 -8.75 -0.80 17.60
N VAL A 354 -8.32 -0.41 16.40
CA VAL A 354 -7.63 0.87 16.13
C VAL A 354 -8.50 2.07 16.50
N ALA A 355 -9.82 1.95 16.34
CA ALA A 355 -10.77 2.97 16.77
C ALA A 355 -10.69 3.28 18.27
N GLN A 356 -10.19 2.35 19.08
CA GLN A 356 -10.05 2.48 20.54
C GLN A 356 -8.59 2.72 20.95
N LYS A 357 -7.66 1.96 20.37
CA LYS A 357 -6.22 2.05 20.63
C LYS A 357 -5.43 1.90 19.32
N GLY A 358 -5.36 2.99 18.58
CA GLY A 358 -4.59 3.14 17.35
C GLY A 358 -3.26 3.82 17.59
N LEU A 359 -3.02 4.90 16.84
CA LEU A 359 -1.79 5.67 16.82
C LEU A 359 -1.45 6.20 18.21
N PHE A 360 -0.25 5.90 18.68
CA PHE A 360 0.22 6.25 20.03
C PHE A 360 -0.68 5.70 21.15
N ASN A 361 -1.33 4.56 20.90
CA ASN A 361 -2.34 3.95 21.76
C ASN A 361 -3.56 4.84 22.03
N GLN A 362 -3.84 5.80 21.14
CA GLN A 362 -5.00 6.68 21.24
C GLN A 362 -6.08 6.29 20.21
N PRO A 363 -7.36 6.62 20.45
CA PRO A 363 -8.43 6.40 19.47
C PRO A 363 -8.07 7.00 18.12
N THR A 364 -8.15 6.20 17.05
CA THR A 364 -7.69 6.62 15.73
C THR A 364 -8.70 6.26 14.66
N LEU A 365 -9.08 7.28 13.87
CA LEU A 365 -9.83 7.10 12.63
C LEU A 365 -8.87 6.80 11.49
N VAL A 366 -9.00 5.64 10.84
CA VAL A 366 -8.27 5.34 9.60
C VAL A 366 -9.23 5.34 8.42
N ASN A 367 -8.99 6.12 7.38
CA ASN A 367 -9.77 6.09 6.14
C ASN A 367 -8.88 5.87 4.92
N ASN A 368 -9.44 5.31 3.86
CA ASN A 368 -8.78 5.23 2.56
C ASN A 368 -8.97 6.55 1.78
N VAL A 369 -8.05 6.85 0.86
CA VAL A 369 -8.07 8.06 0.00
C VAL A 369 -9.41 8.25 -0.71
N GLU A 370 -9.89 7.26 -1.47
CA GLU A 370 -11.16 7.38 -2.20
C GLU A 370 -12.35 7.60 -1.26
N THR A 371 -12.30 7.02 -0.05
CA THR A 371 -13.39 7.17 0.93
C THR A 371 -13.59 8.63 1.31
N VAL A 372 -12.50 9.35 1.59
CA VAL A 372 -12.59 10.77 1.97
C VAL A 372 -12.77 11.67 0.77
N TYR A 373 -12.26 11.30 -0.40
CA TYR A 373 -12.46 12.02 -1.65
C TYR A 373 -13.95 12.22 -2.00
N TRP A 374 -14.80 11.23 -1.72
CA TRP A 374 -16.24 11.34 -1.99
C TRP A 374 -16.98 12.27 -1.02
N ILE A 375 -16.46 12.56 0.17
CA ILE A 375 -17.16 13.35 1.20
C ILE A 375 -17.57 14.75 0.69
N PRO A 376 -16.63 15.62 0.22
CA PRO A 376 -17.01 16.94 -0.27
C PRO A 376 -17.92 16.88 -1.51
N ARG A 377 -17.75 15.86 -2.37
CA ARG A 377 -18.58 15.67 -3.58
C ARG A 377 -20.00 15.24 -3.28
N ILE A 378 -20.18 14.37 -2.28
CA ILE A 378 -21.49 13.96 -1.78
C ILE A 378 -22.18 15.18 -1.18
N HIS A 379 -21.50 15.93 -0.33
CA HIS A 379 -22.08 17.13 0.29
C HIS A 379 -22.50 18.19 -0.74
N ALA A 380 -21.66 18.43 -1.76
CA ALA A 380 -21.95 19.43 -2.79
C ALA A 380 -23.14 19.05 -3.70
N GLN A 381 -23.39 17.76 -3.91
CA GLN A 381 -24.42 17.27 -4.86
C GLN A 381 -25.64 16.66 -4.16
N GLY A 382 -25.55 16.42 -2.85
CA GLY A 382 -26.55 15.75 -2.02
C GLY A 382 -26.42 14.23 -2.00
N ALA A 383 -26.79 13.63 -0.86
CA ALA A 383 -26.79 12.18 -0.65
C ALA A 383 -27.58 11.38 -1.71
N ASP A 384 -28.74 11.89 -2.13
CA ASP A 384 -29.59 11.20 -3.10
C ASP A 384 -28.93 11.11 -4.48
N TRP A 385 -28.14 12.12 -4.88
CA TRP A 385 -27.39 12.07 -6.12
C TRP A 385 -26.46 10.87 -6.13
N PHE A 386 -25.63 10.71 -5.09
CA PHE A 386 -24.69 9.60 -5.01
C PHE A 386 -25.42 8.25 -4.90
N ALA A 387 -26.39 8.14 -4.00
CA ALA A 387 -27.14 6.91 -3.79
C ALA A 387 -27.83 6.40 -5.07
N SER A 388 -28.30 7.31 -5.93
CA SER A 388 -28.97 6.99 -7.19
C SER A 388 -28.05 6.46 -8.31
N GLN A 389 -26.73 6.55 -8.17
CA GLN A 389 -25.79 6.17 -9.23
C GLN A 389 -25.56 4.66 -9.37
N GLY A 390 -25.99 3.85 -8.40
CA GLY A 390 -25.72 2.40 -8.41
C GLY A 390 -26.58 1.60 -9.40
N ARG A 391 -26.18 0.36 -9.68
CA ARG A 391 -26.91 -0.62 -10.50
C ARG A 391 -27.22 -1.89 -9.70
N HIS A 392 -28.14 -2.70 -10.22
CA HIS A 392 -28.43 -4.04 -9.68
C HIS A 392 -28.74 -4.05 -8.17
N GLY A 393 -29.46 -3.03 -7.70
CA GLY A 393 -29.86 -2.87 -6.29
C GLY A 393 -28.77 -2.30 -5.37
N ARG A 394 -27.63 -1.89 -5.91
CA ARG A 394 -26.53 -1.25 -5.19
C ARG A 394 -26.63 0.28 -5.28
N LYS A 395 -25.83 0.98 -4.47
CA LYS A 395 -25.86 2.45 -4.33
C LYS A 395 -24.47 3.03 -4.48
N GLY A 396 -24.38 4.23 -5.07
CA GLY A 396 -23.13 4.95 -5.18
C GLY A 396 -22.34 4.69 -6.44
N LEU A 397 -21.22 5.40 -6.54
CA LEU A 397 -20.17 5.20 -7.53
C LEU A 397 -19.00 4.45 -6.92
N ARG A 398 -18.22 3.80 -7.78
CA ARG A 398 -16.93 3.19 -7.44
C ARG A 398 -15.89 3.49 -8.51
N SER A 399 -14.65 3.59 -8.07
CA SER A 399 -13.49 3.65 -8.96
C SER A 399 -12.93 2.25 -9.17
N PHE A 400 -13.17 1.68 -10.34
CA PHE A 400 -12.62 0.38 -10.69
C PHE A 400 -11.24 0.55 -11.32
N SER A 401 -10.22 -0.04 -10.71
CA SER A 401 -8.88 -0.12 -11.31
C SER A 401 -8.86 -1.34 -12.24
N VAL A 402 -8.99 -1.14 -13.55
CA VAL A 402 -9.10 -2.24 -14.51
C VAL A 402 -7.80 -2.42 -15.29
N SER A 403 -7.27 -3.65 -15.27
CA SER A 403 -6.04 -4.03 -15.98
C SER A 403 -6.12 -5.46 -16.56
N GLY A 404 -5.04 -5.93 -17.19
CA GLY A 404 -5.00 -7.24 -17.85
C GLY A 404 -5.41 -7.17 -19.32
N ARG A 405 -6.13 -8.17 -19.82
CA ARG A 405 -6.44 -8.36 -21.25
C ARG A 405 -7.63 -7.54 -21.76
N ILE A 406 -7.60 -6.23 -21.56
CA ILE A 406 -8.65 -5.29 -22.00
C ILE A 406 -8.10 -4.18 -22.91
N THR A 407 -8.96 -3.54 -23.70
CA THR A 407 -8.53 -2.53 -24.68
C THR A 407 -8.12 -1.20 -24.03
N ARG A 408 -8.84 -0.74 -23.01
CA ARG A 408 -8.56 0.53 -22.30
C ARG A 408 -8.34 0.28 -20.80
N PRO A 409 -7.14 -0.15 -20.40
CA PRO A 409 -6.78 -0.22 -18.99
C PRO A 409 -6.83 1.17 -18.36
N GLY A 410 -7.19 1.24 -17.09
CA GLY A 410 -7.31 2.51 -16.38
C GLY A 410 -8.31 2.47 -15.23
N VAL A 411 -8.47 3.64 -14.60
CA VAL A 411 -9.45 3.85 -13.54
C VAL A 411 -10.76 4.30 -14.18
N HIS A 412 -11.80 3.50 -13.97
CA HIS A 412 -13.14 3.77 -14.49
C HIS A 412 -14.09 4.05 -13.34
N VAL A 413 -14.62 5.27 -13.27
CA VAL A 413 -15.68 5.62 -12.31
C VAL A 413 -17.01 5.12 -12.86
N ALA A 414 -17.53 4.05 -12.27
CA ALA A 414 -18.73 3.37 -12.71
C ALA A 414 -19.71 3.12 -11.56
N PRO A 415 -20.99 2.84 -11.85
CA PRO A 415 -21.98 2.45 -10.85
C PRO A 415 -21.49 1.32 -9.94
N ALA A 416 -21.66 1.48 -8.62
CA ALA A 416 -21.55 0.33 -7.73
C ALA A 416 -22.56 -0.75 -8.15
N GLY A 417 -22.14 -2.02 -8.14
CA GLY A 417 -22.96 -3.13 -8.58
C GLY A 417 -22.94 -3.40 -10.08
N ILE A 418 -22.26 -2.60 -10.91
CA ILE A 418 -22.04 -2.95 -12.33
C ILE A 418 -21.44 -4.36 -12.47
N THR A 419 -21.81 -5.08 -13.51
CA THR A 419 -21.22 -6.40 -13.82
C THR A 419 -19.88 -6.25 -14.56
N LEU A 420 -19.09 -7.33 -14.64
CA LEU A 420 -17.85 -7.29 -15.41
C LEU A 420 -18.12 -7.06 -16.90
N ASN A 421 -19.14 -7.71 -17.47
CA ASN A 421 -19.49 -7.55 -18.88
C ASN A 421 -19.85 -6.09 -19.20
N GLU A 422 -20.73 -5.48 -18.40
CA GLU A 422 -21.06 -4.06 -18.53
C GLU A 422 -19.81 -3.16 -18.39
N LEU A 423 -18.93 -3.45 -17.42
CA LEU A 423 -17.70 -2.68 -17.22
C LEU A 423 -16.75 -2.78 -18.42
N ILE A 424 -16.56 -3.97 -18.98
CA ILE A 424 -15.71 -4.20 -20.14
C ILE A 424 -16.28 -3.50 -21.38
N GLU A 425 -17.57 -3.65 -21.64
CA GLU A 425 -18.24 -3.11 -22.83
C GLU A 425 -18.36 -1.58 -22.78
N GLU A 426 -18.88 -1.04 -21.67
CA GLU A 426 -19.20 0.39 -21.55
C GLU A 426 -17.97 1.26 -21.28
N TYR A 427 -17.00 0.77 -20.48
CA TYR A 427 -15.89 1.58 -19.97
C TYR A 427 -14.53 1.19 -20.55
N CYS A 428 -14.27 -0.11 -20.75
CA CYS A 428 -12.97 -0.59 -21.23
C CYS A 428 -12.88 -0.68 -22.75
N GLY A 429 -14.01 -0.61 -23.47
CA GLY A 429 -14.03 -0.74 -24.93
C GLY A 429 -13.80 -2.17 -25.43
N GLY A 430 -14.09 -3.17 -24.62
CA GLY A 430 -13.93 -4.58 -24.96
C GLY A 430 -12.61 -5.22 -24.52
N MET A 431 -12.50 -6.52 -24.79
CA MET A 431 -11.27 -7.30 -24.62
C MET A 431 -10.16 -6.80 -25.54
N ALA A 432 -8.90 -7.01 -25.17
CA ALA A 432 -7.76 -6.75 -26.05
C ALA A 432 -7.86 -7.56 -27.36
N GLU A 433 -7.25 -7.07 -28.44
CA GLU A 433 -7.35 -7.68 -29.77
C GLU A 433 -6.91 -9.16 -29.77
N GLY A 434 -7.77 -10.05 -30.28
CA GLY A 434 -7.49 -11.49 -30.35
C GLY A 434 -7.72 -12.26 -29.04
N HIS A 435 -8.05 -11.58 -27.93
CA HIS A 435 -8.31 -12.22 -26.65
C HIS A 435 -9.80 -12.44 -26.41
N ARG A 436 -10.15 -13.54 -25.74
CA ARG A 436 -11.51 -13.81 -25.25
C ARG A 436 -11.49 -13.96 -23.74
N LEU A 437 -12.55 -13.47 -23.07
CA LEU A 437 -12.64 -13.53 -21.61
C LEU A 437 -12.65 -14.99 -21.14
N LEU A 438 -11.70 -15.34 -20.27
CA LEU A 438 -11.63 -16.65 -19.61
C LEU A 438 -11.95 -16.53 -18.13
N ALA A 439 -11.31 -15.58 -17.45
CA ALA A 439 -11.41 -15.41 -16.02
C ALA A 439 -11.12 -13.95 -15.62
N TYR A 440 -11.39 -13.61 -14.37
CA TYR A 440 -11.05 -12.30 -13.81
C TYR A 440 -10.85 -12.38 -12.30
N LEU A 441 -10.04 -11.46 -11.78
CA LEU A 441 -9.93 -11.19 -10.36
C LEU A 441 -10.83 -9.99 -10.06
N PRO A 442 -11.85 -10.09 -9.21
CA PRO A 442 -12.77 -8.99 -8.94
C PRO A 442 -12.25 -7.96 -7.92
N GLY A 443 -11.20 -8.30 -7.15
CA GLY A 443 -10.71 -7.47 -6.04
C GLY A 443 -9.22 -7.57 -5.81
N GLY A 444 -8.43 -7.58 -6.90
CA GLY A 444 -6.98 -7.72 -6.85
C GLY A 444 -6.55 -9.14 -6.50
N ALA A 445 -5.29 -9.29 -6.09
CA ALA A 445 -4.69 -10.57 -5.73
C ALA A 445 -5.46 -11.31 -4.63
N SER A 446 -5.99 -10.56 -3.65
CA SER A 446 -6.68 -11.13 -2.51
C SER A 446 -8.13 -11.56 -2.80
N GLY A 447 -8.74 -11.00 -3.86
CA GLY A 447 -10.16 -11.18 -4.20
C GLY A 447 -10.56 -12.55 -4.76
N GLY A 448 -9.60 -13.41 -5.12
CA GLY A 448 -9.86 -14.70 -5.78
C GLY A 448 -10.05 -14.60 -7.29
N ILE A 449 -10.41 -15.71 -7.96
CA ILE A 449 -10.54 -15.79 -9.42
C ILE A 449 -11.95 -16.28 -9.79
N LEU A 450 -12.62 -15.61 -10.71
CA LEU A 450 -13.95 -16.00 -11.20
C LEU A 450 -13.89 -16.29 -12.71
N PRO A 451 -14.61 -17.32 -13.19
CA PRO A 451 -14.70 -17.62 -14.62
C PRO A 451 -15.57 -16.61 -15.37
N ALA A 452 -15.40 -16.55 -16.69
CA ALA A 452 -16.23 -15.77 -17.60
C ALA A 452 -17.75 -16.06 -17.43
N SER A 453 -18.12 -17.29 -17.08
CA SER A 453 -19.51 -17.68 -16.81
C SER A 453 -20.15 -16.97 -15.62
N LYS A 454 -19.35 -16.27 -14.80
CA LYS A 454 -19.77 -15.49 -13.63
C LYS A 454 -19.63 -13.98 -13.85
N ALA A 455 -19.34 -13.53 -15.07
CA ALA A 455 -19.10 -12.12 -15.39
C ALA A 455 -20.33 -11.21 -15.20
N ASP A 456 -21.53 -11.77 -15.13
CA ASP A 456 -22.79 -11.04 -14.89
C ASP A 456 -23.13 -10.88 -13.38
N ILE A 457 -22.24 -11.29 -12.47
CA ILE A 457 -22.43 -11.05 -11.04
C ILE A 457 -22.13 -9.57 -10.72
N PRO A 458 -23.03 -8.86 -10.00
CA PRO A 458 -22.80 -7.48 -9.60
C PRO A 458 -21.50 -7.27 -8.80
N LEU A 459 -20.69 -6.30 -9.20
CA LEU A 459 -19.43 -5.95 -8.54
C LEU A 459 -19.67 -4.92 -7.43
N ASP A 460 -19.91 -5.41 -6.21
CA ASP A 460 -20.03 -4.57 -5.01
C ASP A 460 -19.74 -5.37 -3.72
N PHE A 461 -19.64 -4.66 -2.60
CA PHE A 461 -19.56 -5.28 -1.28
C PHE A 461 -20.77 -6.21 -1.05
N ASP A 462 -20.56 -7.27 -0.28
CA ASP A 462 -21.59 -8.23 0.11
C ASP A 462 -22.29 -8.94 -1.08
N THR A 463 -21.57 -9.12 -2.21
CA THR A 463 -22.07 -9.88 -3.38
C THR A 463 -21.22 -11.11 -3.68
N LEU A 464 -19.89 -10.99 -3.59
CA LEU A 464 -18.97 -11.99 -4.10
C LEU A 464 -18.62 -13.09 -3.08
N GLN A 465 -18.93 -12.88 -1.80
CA GLN A 465 -18.58 -13.79 -0.70
C GLN A 465 -19.21 -15.19 -0.88
N GLU A 466 -20.42 -15.26 -1.44
CA GLU A 466 -21.09 -16.53 -1.75
C GLU A 466 -20.31 -17.37 -2.79
N TYR A 467 -19.47 -16.71 -3.58
CA TYR A 467 -18.60 -17.32 -4.57
C TYR A 467 -17.16 -17.45 -4.07
N GLY A 468 -16.90 -17.30 -2.76
CA GLY A 468 -15.56 -17.39 -2.18
C GLY A 468 -14.60 -16.31 -2.68
N CYS A 469 -15.14 -15.17 -3.12
CA CYS A 469 -14.40 -14.02 -3.62
C CYS A 469 -14.86 -12.74 -2.89
N PHE A 470 -14.15 -11.64 -3.09
CA PHE A 470 -14.59 -10.34 -2.59
C PHE A 470 -14.10 -9.20 -3.49
N ILE A 471 -14.80 -8.07 -3.44
CA ILE A 471 -14.52 -6.92 -4.32
C ILE A 471 -13.28 -6.13 -3.90
N GLY A 472 -12.95 -6.15 -2.60
CA GLY A 472 -11.78 -5.47 -2.07
C GLY A 472 -11.74 -4.00 -2.45
N SER A 473 -10.58 -3.55 -2.93
CA SER A 473 -10.30 -2.20 -3.44
C SER A 473 -10.91 -1.93 -4.83
N ALA A 474 -11.73 -2.83 -5.37
CA ALA A 474 -12.27 -2.77 -6.74
C ALA A 474 -11.18 -2.81 -7.83
N ALA A 475 -10.09 -3.52 -7.58
CA ALA A 475 -9.11 -3.89 -8.59
C ALA A 475 -9.61 -5.08 -9.42
N VAL A 476 -9.81 -4.85 -10.72
CA VAL A 476 -10.25 -5.86 -11.66
C VAL A 476 -9.10 -6.22 -12.59
N ILE A 477 -8.63 -7.47 -12.53
CA ILE A 477 -7.60 -7.99 -13.44
C ILE A 477 -8.26 -9.01 -14.38
N VAL A 478 -8.30 -8.70 -15.67
CA VAL A 478 -8.96 -9.53 -16.69
C VAL A 478 -7.98 -10.51 -17.31
N LEU A 479 -8.35 -11.80 -17.34
CA LEU A 479 -7.60 -12.91 -17.93
C LEU A 479 -8.32 -13.45 -19.17
N SER A 480 -7.54 -13.90 -20.14
CA SER A 480 -8.02 -14.41 -21.42
C SER A 480 -7.75 -15.90 -21.62
N ASP A 481 -8.28 -16.44 -22.71
CA ASP A 481 -8.05 -17.79 -23.20
C ASP A 481 -6.59 -18.08 -23.61
N HIS A 482 -5.72 -17.06 -23.63
CA HIS A 482 -4.29 -17.20 -23.87
C HIS A 482 -3.45 -17.29 -22.59
N ASP A 483 -4.06 -17.07 -21.41
CA ASP A 483 -3.35 -16.97 -20.15
C ASP A 483 -3.38 -18.28 -19.36
N ASP A 484 -2.28 -18.60 -18.68
CA ASP A 484 -2.18 -19.78 -17.82
C ASP A 484 -2.69 -19.47 -16.40
N LEU A 485 -3.83 -20.06 -16.04
CA LEU A 485 -4.45 -19.88 -14.72
C LEU A 485 -3.60 -20.47 -13.58
N GLN A 486 -2.83 -21.55 -13.82
CA GLN A 486 -1.92 -22.10 -12.82
C GLN A 486 -0.77 -21.12 -12.57
N ALA A 487 -0.17 -20.58 -13.64
CA ALA A 487 0.89 -19.57 -13.50
C ALA A 487 0.36 -18.31 -12.81
N ALA A 488 -0.87 -17.89 -13.10
CA ALA A 488 -1.52 -16.79 -12.42
C ALA A 488 -1.68 -17.07 -10.91
N ALA A 489 -2.20 -18.22 -10.52
CA ALA A 489 -2.35 -18.58 -9.10
C ALA A 489 -1.00 -18.69 -8.37
N ALA A 490 0.03 -19.25 -9.03
CA ALA A 490 1.39 -19.33 -8.48
C ALA A 490 2.00 -17.93 -8.29
N ASN A 491 1.83 -17.01 -9.25
CA ASN A 491 2.29 -15.63 -9.12
C ASN A 491 1.62 -14.92 -7.92
N LEU A 492 0.31 -15.06 -7.77
CA LEU A 492 -0.45 -14.45 -6.67
C LEU A 492 -0.02 -15.01 -5.31
N LEU A 493 0.22 -16.32 -5.21
CA LEU A 493 0.73 -16.93 -3.98
C LEU A 493 2.17 -16.55 -3.67
N GLY A 494 3.03 -16.44 -4.69
CA GLY A 494 4.39 -15.94 -4.56
C GLY A 494 4.38 -14.55 -3.92
N PHE A 495 3.54 -13.65 -4.43
CA PHE A 495 3.31 -12.33 -3.84
C PHE A 495 2.91 -12.43 -2.35
N PHE A 496 1.96 -13.28 -1.97
CA PHE A 496 1.58 -13.42 -0.56
C PHE A 496 2.65 -14.04 0.33
N ALA A 497 3.50 -14.91 -0.21
CA ALA A 497 4.64 -15.48 0.50
C ALA A 497 5.68 -14.39 0.81
N ASP A 498 6.01 -13.57 -0.19
CA ASP A 498 6.98 -12.47 -0.05
C ASP A 498 6.46 -11.34 0.86
N GLU A 499 5.16 -11.03 0.80
CA GLU A 499 4.55 -9.95 1.56
C GLU A 499 4.05 -10.36 2.95
N SER A 500 4.22 -11.61 3.34
CA SER A 500 3.89 -12.07 4.69
C SER A 500 4.81 -11.39 5.73
N CYS A 501 4.23 -10.66 6.67
CA CYS A 501 4.98 -10.05 7.80
C CYS A 501 5.71 -11.04 8.72
N GLY A 502 5.52 -12.34 8.53
CA GLY A 502 6.23 -13.41 9.24
C GLY A 502 5.76 -13.66 10.68
N GLN A 503 4.70 -12.99 11.14
CA GLN A 503 4.25 -13.04 12.53
C GLN A 503 3.55 -14.35 12.91
N CYS A 504 2.59 -14.82 12.10
CA CYS A 504 1.82 -16.04 12.40
C CYS A 504 2.26 -17.22 11.53
N THR A 505 2.45 -18.38 12.18
CA THR A 505 2.80 -19.64 11.50
C THR A 505 1.90 -20.00 10.32
N PRO A 506 0.54 -19.96 10.42
CA PRO A 506 -0.31 -20.38 9.31
C PRO A 506 -0.09 -19.53 8.05
N CYS A 507 0.12 -18.21 8.19
CA CYS A 507 0.40 -17.36 7.04
C CYS A 507 1.82 -17.56 6.53
N ARG A 508 2.84 -17.40 7.39
CA ARG A 508 4.25 -17.43 7.00
C ARG A 508 4.64 -18.75 6.35
N VAL A 509 4.28 -19.87 6.97
CA VAL A 509 4.65 -21.20 6.48
C VAL A 509 3.61 -21.74 5.51
N GLY A 510 2.35 -21.35 5.64
CA GLY A 510 1.28 -21.87 4.79
C GLY A 510 1.36 -21.36 3.35
N THR A 511 1.68 -20.08 3.14
CA THR A 511 1.89 -19.52 1.79
C THR A 511 3.02 -20.23 1.06
N GLU A 512 4.20 -20.35 1.67
CA GLU A 512 5.35 -21.09 1.14
C GLU A 512 4.99 -22.56 0.82
N LYS A 513 4.34 -23.26 1.75
CA LYS A 513 3.95 -24.66 1.54
C LYS A 513 2.92 -24.82 0.43
N MET A 514 1.97 -23.91 0.32
CA MET A 514 0.96 -23.95 -0.74
C MET A 514 1.63 -23.75 -2.10
N LEU A 515 2.57 -22.80 -2.21
CA LEU A 515 3.36 -22.59 -3.42
C LEU A 515 4.13 -23.85 -3.83
N THR A 516 4.85 -24.49 -2.90
CA THR A 516 5.56 -25.77 -3.16
C THR A 516 4.62 -26.90 -3.58
N LEU A 517 3.35 -26.89 -3.15
CA LEU A 517 2.36 -27.86 -3.61
C LEU A 517 1.91 -27.58 -5.05
N LEU A 518 1.81 -26.31 -5.45
CA LEU A 518 1.43 -25.92 -6.82
C LEU A 518 2.52 -26.19 -7.86
N GLU A 519 3.79 -26.20 -7.44
CA GLU A 519 4.96 -26.52 -8.27
C GLU A 519 5.05 -28.01 -8.65
N ARG A 520 4.21 -28.87 -8.06
CA ARG A 520 4.18 -30.30 -8.38
C ARG A 520 3.38 -30.58 -9.64
N ASP A 521 3.76 -31.64 -10.34
CA ASP A 521 3.03 -32.15 -11.51
C ASP A 521 1.59 -32.58 -11.19
N THR A 522 1.31 -32.91 -9.92
CA THR A 522 -0.03 -33.26 -9.45
C THR A 522 -0.30 -32.62 -8.11
N TRP A 523 -1.42 -31.93 -8.01
CA TRP A 523 -1.91 -31.23 -6.84
C TRP A 523 -2.69 -32.17 -5.94
N ASP A 524 -2.35 -32.13 -4.66
CA ASP A 524 -3.10 -32.81 -3.61
C ASP A 524 -4.26 -31.89 -3.16
N GLU A 525 -5.43 -32.07 -3.78
CA GLU A 525 -6.63 -31.27 -3.52
C GLU A 525 -7.00 -31.28 -2.02
N GLU A 526 -6.90 -32.43 -1.36
CA GLU A 526 -7.26 -32.57 0.06
C GLU A 526 -6.31 -31.76 0.93
N THR A 527 -5.00 -31.93 0.73
CA THR A 527 -3.99 -31.19 1.49
C THR A 527 -4.08 -29.67 1.24
N LEU A 528 -4.30 -29.24 0.00
CA LEU A 528 -4.49 -27.81 -0.33
C LEU A 528 -5.70 -27.22 0.41
N GLN A 529 -6.83 -27.93 0.43
CA GLN A 529 -8.03 -27.47 1.14
C GLN A 529 -7.83 -27.46 2.66
N GLN A 530 -7.16 -28.47 3.23
CA GLN A 530 -6.84 -28.50 4.66
C GLN A 530 -5.94 -27.33 5.06
N LEU A 531 -4.89 -27.07 4.26
CA LEU A 531 -3.99 -25.95 4.49
C LEU A 531 -4.72 -24.61 4.39
N ALA A 532 -5.56 -24.43 3.38
CA ALA A 532 -6.35 -23.22 3.20
C ALA A 532 -7.28 -22.95 4.40
N ARG A 533 -7.93 -23.99 4.94
CA ARG A 533 -8.77 -23.85 6.16
C ARG A 533 -7.94 -23.40 7.37
N VAL A 534 -6.77 -24.00 7.59
CA VAL A 534 -5.87 -23.58 8.68
C VAL A 534 -5.42 -22.13 8.51
N MET A 535 -5.12 -21.71 7.28
CA MET A 535 -4.75 -20.34 6.97
C MET A 535 -5.90 -19.36 7.24
N ALA A 536 -7.12 -19.69 6.82
CA ALA A 536 -8.32 -18.89 7.06
C ALA A 536 -8.66 -18.77 8.55
N ASP A 537 -8.62 -19.87 9.30
CA ASP A 537 -9.09 -19.90 10.69
C ASP A 537 -8.07 -19.34 11.68
N ALA A 538 -6.76 -19.49 11.42
CA ALA A 538 -5.71 -19.23 12.41
C ALA A 538 -4.80 -18.03 12.08
N SER A 539 -4.99 -17.36 10.94
CA SER A 539 -4.22 -16.14 10.62
C SER A 539 -4.72 -14.92 11.39
N ILE A 540 -3.78 -14.10 11.87
CA ILE A 540 -4.05 -12.88 12.67
C ILE A 540 -4.78 -11.80 11.85
N CYS A 541 -4.46 -11.70 10.55
CA CYS A 541 -4.93 -10.64 9.67
C CYS A 541 -5.46 -11.18 8.34
N GLY A 542 -6.06 -10.29 7.54
CA GLY A 542 -6.70 -10.63 6.28
C GLY A 542 -5.76 -11.21 5.22
N LEU A 543 -4.46 -10.89 5.24
CA LEU A 543 -3.49 -11.42 4.26
C LEU A 543 -3.47 -12.95 4.30
N GLY A 544 -3.18 -13.54 5.46
CA GLY A 544 -3.13 -15.00 5.59
C GLY A 544 -4.49 -15.67 5.36
N GLN A 545 -5.59 -14.96 5.61
CA GLN A 545 -6.95 -15.46 5.38
C GLN A 545 -7.32 -15.50 3.90
N ALA A 546 -6.85 -14.51 3.13
CA ALA A 546 -7.18 -14.35 1.71
C ALA A 546 -6.15 -15.00 0.77
N ALA A 547 -4.91 -15.22 1.22
CA ALA A 547 -3.86 -15.80 0.39
C ALA A 547 -4.24 -17.13 -0.32
N PRO A 548 -5.04 -18.04 0.27
CA PRO A 548 -5.48 -19.25 -0.41
C PRO A 548 -6.54 -19.04 -1.51
N ASN A 549 -7.18 -17.86 -1.60
CA ASN A 549 -8.34 -17.63 -2.45
C ASN A 549 -8.10 -17.93 -3.94
N PRO A 550 -6.95 -17.57 -4.56
CA PRO A 550 -6.68 -17.93 -5.95
C PRO A 550 -6.75 -19.44 -6.19
N VAL A 551 -6.14 -20.25 -5.31
CA VAL A 551 -6.12 -21.71 -5.43
C VAL A 551 -7.48 -22.31 -5.19
N LEU A 552 -8.17 -21.89 -4.13
CA LEU A 552 -9.53 -22.37 -3.83
C LEU A 552 -10.50 -22.05 -4.98
N SER A 553 -10.31 -20.90 -5.63
CA SER A 553 -11.09 -20.51 -6.78
C SER A 553 -10.86 -21.43 -7.98
N LEU A 554 -9.61 -21.79 -8.28
CA LEU A 554 -9.30 -22.72 -9.36
C LEU A 554 -9.86 -24.13 -9.10
N LEU A 555 -9.69 -24.65 -7.89
CA LEU A 555 -10.23 -25.96 -7.49
C LEU A 555 -11.76 -26.01 -7.58
N ARG A 556 -12.44 -24.89 -7.33
CA ARG A 556 -13.90 -24.77 -7.36
C ARG A 556 -14.44 -24.62 -8.79
N ASP A 557 -13.91 -23.66 -9.54
CA ASP A 557 -14.55 -23.17 -10.77
C ASP A 557 -13.85 -23.65 -12.06
N PHE A 558 -12.62 -24.14 -11.98
CA PHE A 558 -11.81 -24.56 -13.13
C PHE A 558 -11.36 -26.03 -13.02
N ARG A 559 -12.12 -26.85 -12.27
CA ARG A 559 -11.77 -28.24 -12.00
C ARG A 559 -11.60 -29.06 -13.29
N SER A 560 -12.45 -28.84 -14.29
CA SER A 560 -12.37 -29.51 -15.59
C SER A 560 -11.05 -29.23 -16.31
N GLU A 561 -10.64 -27.97 -16.32
CA GLU A 561 -9.42 -27.48 -16.93
C GLU A 561 -8.20 -28.07 -16.22
N LEU A 562 -8.17 -28.01 -14.88
CA LEU A 562 -7.11 -28.62 -14.07
C LEU A 562 -6.99 -30.14 -14.32
N ALA A 563 -8.12 -30.85 -14.39
CA ALA A 563 -8.15 -32.28 -14.67
C ALA A 563 -7.73 -32.62 -16.11
N SER A 564 -7.99 -31.73 -17.07
CA SER A 564 -7.56 -31.88 -18.47
C SER A 564 -6.04 -31.78 -18.62
N HIS A 565 -5.39 -30.98 -17.77
CA HIS A 565 -3.93 -30.84 -17.69
C HIS A 565 -3.28 -31.90 -16.78
N ASN A 566 -4.06 -32.85 -16.25
CA ASN A 566 -3.63 -33.87 -15.28
C ASN A 566 -3.02 -33.31 -13.98
N LEU A 567 -3.34 -32.05 -13.64
CA LEU A 567 -2.92 -31.45 -12.37
C LEU A 567 -3.70 -32.02 -11.18
N ILE A 568 -4.93 -32.47 -11.39
CA ILE A 568 -5.73 -33.13 -10.37
C ILE A 568 -6.31 -34.44 -10.91
N ALA A 569 -6.74 -35.31 -10.00
CA ALA A 569 -7.40 -36.55 -10.38
C ALA A 569 -8.68 -36.27 -11.17
N LYS A 570 -8.84 -36.95 -12.32
CA LYS A 570 -10.10 -37.01 -13.07
C LYS A 570 -11.12 -37.70 -12.16
N GLY A 571 -11.93 -36.89 -11.49
CA GLY A 571 -12.99 -37.34 -10.59
C GLY A 571 -14.12 -38.05 -11.31
#